data_AF-A0A453BCC6-F1
#
_entry.id   AF-A0A453BCC6-F1
#
_cell.length_a   1.000
_cell.length_b   1.000
_cell.length_c   1.000
_cell.angle_alpha   90.00
_cell.angle_beta   90.00
_cell.angle_gamma   90.00
#
_symmetry.space_group_name_H-M   'P 1'
#
loop_
_entity.id
_entity.type
_entity.pdbx_description
1 polymer ?
#
loop_
_entity_poly.entity_id
_entity_poly.type
_entity_poly.pdbx_seq_one_letter_code
_entity_poly.pdbx_strand_id
1 'polypeptide(L)'
;MHSSTKVFLAPRELSSCIVGDCFAQPPPMDVDEEKMLANYVPVFVMLPLEAITAENKVGDAEGLRAQLRRLREAGVDGIMADVWWGIVEGAGPGRYEWRAYRELFRLAQEEGLKLQVIMSFHACGGNVGDAVNIPIPAWVRDVGEADPDVYYTSPGGARNQEYLTIGVDDRPLFHGRTAIQLYADFMESFRENMADLLECGLIVDIEVGLGPAGELRYPSYPESQGWAFPGIGQFQCYDKYLEEDFRAAATDAGHPEWELPDDAGEYNDAPDDTRFFTADGAGATYLTEKGRFFLTWYSSKLIDHGDRILDEANRVFLGCTVKLAAKVRLALTSAAIKKMLKKRRA
;
A
#
# COMPACT_ATOMS: atom_id res chain seq x y z
N MET A 1 15.54 -1.21 -12.29
CA MET A 1 15.50 -1.38 -10.82
C MET A 1 14.34 -0.55 -10.32
N HIS A 2 13.24 -1.21 -9.98
CA HIS A 2 12.11 -0.58 -9.30
C HIS A 2 12.44 -0.60 -7.80
N SER A 3 12.27 0.54 -7.12
CA SER A 3 12.53 0.68 -5.69
C SER A 3 11.31 1.35 -5.06
N SER A 4 10.71 0.69 -4.08
CA SER A 4 9.64 1.27 -3.25
C SER A 4 10.26 1.75 -1.94
N THR A 5 9.75 2.85 -1.39
CA THR A 5 10.24 3.47 -0.17
C THR A 5 9.12 3.49 0.86
N LYS A 6 9.43 3.03 2.06
CA LYS A 6 8.56 3.11 3.22
C LYS A 6 8.72 4.47 3.89
N VAL A 7 7.61 5.15 4.13
CA VAL A 7 7.57 6.44 4.81
C VAL A 7 6.95 6.24 6.18
N PHE A 8 7.71 6.58 7.23
CA PHE A 8 7.22 6.54 8.61
C PHE A 8 6.51 7.84 8.94
N LEU A 9 5.37 7.75 9.62
CA LEU A 9 4.67 8.91 10.16
C LEU A 9 5.27 9.29 11.51
N ALA A 10 5.42 10.59 11.77
CA ALA A 10 5.85 11.09 13.07
C ALA A 10 4.72 10.89 14.09
N PRO A 11 4.95 10.22 15.23
CA PRO A 11 3.92 10.05 16.24
C PRO A 11 3.52 11.40 16.84
N ARG A 12 2.21 11.68 16.92
CA ARG A 12 1.67 12.75 17.75
C ARG A 12 1.52 12.21 19.18
N GLU A 13 2.47 12.60 20.04
CA GLU A 13 2.54 12.33 21.49
C GLU A 13 2.42 10.85 21.93
N LEU A 14 3.56 10.26 22.31
CA LEU A 14 3.60 8.96 22.99
C LEU A 14 3.44 9.16 24.50
N SER A 15 2.33 8.69 25.08
CA SER A 15 2.19 8.51 26.53
C SER A 15 2.94 7.24 26.97
N SER A 16 3.65 7.30 28.09
CA SER A 16 4.45 6.19 28.62
C SER A 16 3.57 5.03 29.12
N CYS A 17 3.45 3.97 28.34
CA CYS A 17 2.90 2.68 28.79
C CYS A 17 4.04 1.73 29.17
N ILE A 18 3.85 0.97 30.25
CA ILE A 18 4.78 -0.08 30.69
C ILE A 18 4.67 -1.23 29.67
N VAL A 19 5.74 -1.44 28.91
CA VAL A 19 5.83 -2.46 27.84
C VAL A 19 6.11 -3.82 28.47
N GLY A 20 5.30 -4.84 28.17
CA GLY A 20 5.72 -6.22 28.40
C GLY A 20 6.80 -6.55 27.39
N ASP A 21 7.97 -7.05 27.80
CA ASP A 21 9.06 -7.32 26.86
C ASP A 21 8.95 -8.78 26.38
N CYS A 22 8.55 -9.00 25.13
CA CYS A 22 8.61 -10.32 24.50
C CYS A 22 10.06 -10.81 24.29
N PHE A 23 11.04 -9.92 24.45
CA PHE A 23 12.45 -10.21 24.25
C PHE A 23 13.24 -10.01 25.54
N ALA A 24 14.34 -10.74 25.68
CA ALA A 24 15.24 -10.54 26.81
C ALA A 24 15.89 -9.15 26.73
N GLN A 25 15.92 -8.44 27.86
CA GLN A 25 16.64 -7.18 27.99
C GLN A 25 18.13 -7.39 27.64
N PRO A 26 18.74 -6.53 26.80
CA PRO A 26 20.16 -6.61 26.53
C PRO A 26 20.97 -6.34 27.82
N PRO A 27 22.17 -6.94 27.96
CA PRO A 27 23.05 -6.63 29.09
C PRO A 27 23.48 -5.15 29.07
N PRO A 28 23.96 -4.61 30.21
CA PRO A 28 24.47 -3.23 30.27
C PRO A 28 25.62 -3.03 29.28
N MET A 29 25.51 -2.02 28.43
CA MET A 29 26.49 -1.67 27.40
C MET A 29 27.43 -0.56 27.88
N ASP A 30 28.62 -0.47 27.31
CA ASP A 30 29.52 0.66 27.56
C ASP A 30 29.20 1.88 26.68
N VAL A 31 29.83 3.02 26.98
CA VAL A 31 29.56 4.31 26.32
C VAL A 31 29.93 4.30 24.83
N ASP A 32 30.91 3.52 24.41
CA ASP A 32 31.32 3.46 23.01
C ASP A 32 30.45 2.47 22.23
N GLU A 33 29.98 1.41 22.87
CA GLU A 33 28.91 0.54 22.35
C GLU A 33 27.59 1.29 22.15
N GLU A 34 27.20 2.17 23.09
CA GLU A 34 26.01 3.03 22.94
C GLU A 34 26.12 3.98 21.73
N LYS A 35 27.29 4.57 21.50
CA LYS A 35 27.53 5.44 20.32
C LYS A 35 27.45 4.66 19.02
N MET A 36 27.95 3.43 19.00
CA MET A 36 27.85 2.57 17.82
C MET A 36 26.41 2.11 17.58
N LEU A 37 25.66 1.81 18.65
CA LEU A 37 24.25 1.41 18.57
C LEU A 37 23.35 2.53 18.02
N ALA A 38 23.68 3.79 18.25
CA ALA A 38 22.97 4.92 17.66
C ALA A 38 23.05 4.97 16.12
N ASN A 39 24.03 4.30 15.51
CA ASN A 39 24.16 4.15 14.06
C ASN A 39 23.50 2.87 13.51
N TYR A 40 22.92 2.04 14.37
CA TYR A 40 22.33 0.78 13.99
C TYR A 40 21.10 1.00 13.11
N VAL A 41 21.04 0.28 11.98
CA VAL A 41 19.88 0.27 11.08
C VAL A 41 19.30 -1.14 11.08
N PRO A 42 18.06 -1.33 11.58
CA PRO A 42 17.50 -2.65 11.66
C PRO A 42 17.18 -3.21 10.28
N VAL A 43 17.43 -4.51 10.11
CA VAL A 43 17.20 -5.25 8.87
C VAL A 43 16.01 -6.18 9.08
N PHE A 44 15.00 -6.02 8.23
CA PHE A 44 13.83 -6.89 8.17
C PHE A 44 13.81 -7.64 6.85
N VAL A 45 13.28 -8.86 6.87
CA VAL A 45 13.15 -9.71 5.68
C VAL A 45 11.67 -9.96 5.39
N MET A 46 11.23 -9.65 4.17
CA MET A 46 9.87 -9.95 3.73
C MET A 46 9.68 -11.45 3.58
N LEU A 47 8.60 -11.97 4.16
CA LEU A 47 8.23 -13.37 4.01
C LEU A 47 7.77 -13.68 2.57
N PRO A 48 7.87 -14.94 2.13
CA PRO A 48 7.23 -15.38 0.90
C PRO A 48 5.73 -15.06 0.89
N LEU A 49 5.19 -14.67 -0.27
CA LEU A 49 3.77 -14.36 -0.44
C LEU A 49 2.85 -15.55 -0.08
N GLU A 50 3.37 -16.77 -0.16
CA GLU A 50 2.70 -18.03 0.17
C GLU A 50 2.81 -18.46 1.65
N ALA A 51 3.36 -17.62 2.54
CA ALA A 51 3.49 -17.92 3.96
C ALA A 51 2.13 -18.26 4.60
N ILE A 52 1.05 -17.62 4.14
CA ILE A 52 -0.34 -17.97 4.43
C ILE A 52 -1.02 -18.43 3.13
N THR A 53 -1.66 -19.59 3.15
CA THR A 53 -2.39 -20.13 1.99
C THR A 53 -3.76 -19.47 1.84
N ALA A 54 -4.37 -19.58 0.65
CA ALA A 54 -5.71 -19.04 0.38
C ALA A 54 -6.80 -19.63 1.31
N GLU A 55 -6.58 -20.82 1.88
CA GLU A 55 -7.46 -21.47 2.85
C GLU A 55 -7.23 -21.00 4.30
N ASN A 56 -6.51 -19.90 4.48
CA ASN A 56 -6.18 -19.32 5.79
C ASN A 56 -5.46 -20.32 6.71
N LYS A 57 -4.31 -20.81 6.23
CA LYS A 57 -3.40 -21.70 6.98
C LYS A 57 -1.97 -21.21 6.81
N VAL A 58 -1.13 -21.41 7.82
CA VAL A 58 0.32 -21.31 7.61
C VAL A 58 0.70 -22.39 6.59
N GLY A 59 1.52 -22.01 5.61
CA GLY A 59 2.07 -22.93 4.61
C GLY A 59 3.00 -23.98 5.24
N ASP A 60 4.10 -24.32 4.58
CA ASP A 60 5.13 -25.23 5.13
C ASP A 60 5.70 -24.69 6.46
N ALA A 61 5.01 -24.96 7.58
CA ALA A 61 5.29 -24.36 8.88
C ALA A 61 6.63 -24.81 9.45
N GLU A 62 7.01 -26.07 9.22
CA GLU A 62 8.32 -26.60 9.62
C GLU A 62 9.44 -25.96 8.80
N GLY A 63 9.29 -25.89 7.48
CA GLY A 63 10.25 -25.23 6.60
C GLY A 63 10.37 -23.73 6.90
N LEU A 64 9.25 -23.04 7.13
CA LEU A 64 9.23 -21.65 7.50
C LEU A 64 9.94 -21.42 8.84
N ARG A 65 9.66 -22.23 9.87
CA ARG A 65 10.38 -22.12 11.16
C ARG A 65 11.89 -22.31 10.98
N ALA A 66 12.31 -23.28 10.17
CA ALA A 66 13.72 -23.48 9.87
C ALA A 66 14.35 -22.27 9.16
N GLN A 67 13.63 -21.61 8.25
CA GLN A 67 14.08 -20.37 7.62
C GLN A 67 14.18 -19.21 8.61
N LEU A 68 13.16 -19.01 9.46
CA LEU A 68 13.15 -17.98 10.51
C LEU A 68 14.34 -18.14 11.45
N ARG A 69 14.64 -19.36 11.89
CA ARG A 69 15.82 -19.64 12.71
C ARG A 69 17.12 -19.19 12.05
N ARG A 70 17.29 -19.48 10.76
CA ARG A 70 18.47 -19.06 10.00
C ARG A 70 18.58 -17.54 9.87
N LEU A 71 17.45 -16.83 9.74
CA LEU A 71 17.43 -15.37 9.76
C LEU A 71 17.88 -14.84 11.12
N ARG A 72 17.39 -15.42 12.22
CA ARG A 72 17.79 -15.06 13.58
C ARG A 72 19.29 -15.29 13.80
N GLU A 73 19.82 -16.43 13.38
CA GLU A 73 21.26 -16.76 13.45
C GLU A 73 22.12 -15.78 12.64
N ALA A 74 21.59 -15.21 11.55
CA ALA A 74 22.25 -14.20 10.73
C ALA A 74 22.17 -12.77 11.32
N GLY A 75 21.49 -12.58 12.47
CA GLY A 75 21.36 -11.28 13.13
C GLY A 75 20.28 -10.37 12.52
N VAL A 76 19.30 -10.93 11.82
CA VAL A 76 18.12 -10.19 11.33
C VAL A 76 17.24 -9.77 12.51
N ASP A 77 16.76 -8.51 12.50
CA ASP A 77 15.93 -7.96 13.58
C ASP A 77 14.50 -8.51 13.59
N GLY A 78 13.97 -8.78 12.42
CA GLY A 78 12.60 -9.22 12.26
C GLY A 78 12.20 -9.55 10.83
N ILE A 79 10.92 -9.80 10.65
CA ILE A 79 10.32 -10.14 9.37
C ILE A 79 9.18 -9.17 9.04
N MET A 80 8.81 -9.14 7.77
CA MET A 80 7.67 -8.40 7.25
C MET A 80 6.67 -9.35 6.60
N ALA A 81 5.38 -9.21 6.91
CA ALA A 81 4.33 -10.10 6.41
C ALA A 81 3.08 -9.34 5.96
N ASP A 82 2.55 -9.72 4.79
CA ASP A 82 1.25 -9.27 4.29
C ASP A 82 0.09 -9.91 5.05
N VAL A 83 -0.78 -9.06 5.60
CA VAL A 83 -2.05 -9.46 6.22
C VAL A 83 -3.15 -9.25 5.18
N TRP A 84 -3.43 -10.28 4.40
CA TRP A 84 -4.29 -10.24 3.23
C TRP A 84 -5.76 -10.11 3.62
N TRP A 85 -6.37 -9.00 3.20
CA TRP A 85 -7.79 -8.73 3.42
C TRP A 85 -8.69 -9.85 2.89
N GLY A 86 -8.40 -10.33 1.66
CA GLY A 86 -9.14 -11.39 1.00
C GLY A 86 -9.14 -12.74 1.73
N ILE A 87 -8.11 -13.01 2.54
CA ILE A 87 -8.02 -14.24 3.34
C ILE A 87 -8.77 -14.06 4.66
N VAL A 88 -8.49 -12.96 5.37
CA VAL A 88 -9.00 -12.75 6.73
C VAL A 88 -10.50 -12.47 6.74
N GLU A 89 -11.01 -11.61 5.85
CA GLU A 89 -12.44 -11.27 5.77
C GLU A 89 -13.14 -11.98 4.59
N GLY A 90 -12.60 -13.14 4.18
CA GLY A 90 -13.10 -13.89 3.03
C GLY A 90 -14.50 -14.49 3.24
N ALA A 91 -14.88 -14.79 4.49
CA ALA A 91 -16.14 -15.48 4.82
C ALA A 91 -17.39 -14.55 4.76
N GLY A 92 -17.20 -13.24 4.62
CA GLY A 92 -18.26 -12.25 4.53
C GLY A 92 -17.98 -10.99 5.34
N PRO A 93 -18.81 -9.94 5.18
CA PRO A 93 -18.65 -8.66 5.88
C PRO A 93 -18.55 -8.83 7.40
N GLY A 94 -17.49 -8.32 8.01
CA GLY A 94 -17.26 -8.36 9.46
C GLY A 94 -16.91 -9.75 10.02
N ARG A 95 -16.68 -10.76 9.16
CA ARG A 95 -16.35 -12.13 9.56
C ARG A 95 -14.85 -12.38 9.41
N TYR A 96 -14.09 -11.87 10.36
CA TYR A 96 -12.63 -11.97 10.40
C TYR A 96 -12.16 -13.31 10.98
N GLU A 97 -11.19 -13.96 10.33
CA GLU A 97 -10.55 -15.17 10.83
C GLU A 97 -9.03 -14.99 10.92
N TRP A 98 -8.52 -14.87 12.15
CA TRP A 98 -7.13 -14.51 12.44
C TRP A 98 -6.22 -15.69 12.79
N ARG A 99 -6.76 -16.92 12.85
CA ARG A 99 -6.05 -18.09 13.39
C ARG A 99 -4.68 -18.34 12.73
N ALA A 100 -4.59 -18.31 11.40
CA ALA A 100 -3.32 -18.59 10.72
C ALA A 100 -2.29 -17.48 10.92
N TYR A 101 -2.73 -16.22 10.92
CA TYR A 101 -1.85 -15.08 11.22
C TYR A 101 -1.34 -15.12 12.66
N ARG A 102 -2.18 -15.49 13.64
CA ARG A 102 -1.73 -15.71 15.02
C ARG A 102 -0.71 -16.84 15.11
N GLU A 103 -0.90 -17.94 14.36
CA GLU A 103 0.06 -19.03 14.30
C GLU A 103 1.40 -18.58 13.68
N LEU A 104 1.37 -17.87 12.56
CA LEU A 104 2.56 -17.30 11.92
C LEU A 104 3.32 -16.35 12.85
N PHE A 105 2.62 -15.45 13.54
CA PHE A 105 3.25 -14.49 14.43
C PHE A 105 3.86 -15.16 15.66
N ARG A 106 3.25 -16.25 16.16
CA ARG A 106 3.87 -17.08 17.21
C ARG A 106 5.14 -17.76 16.75
N LEU A 107 5.22 -18.23 15.50
CA LEU A 107 6.47 -18.77 14.95
C LEU A 107 7.59 -17.73 14.96
N ALA A 108 7.28 -16.48 14.58
CA ALA A 108 8.24 -15.38 14.63
C ALA A 108 8.66 -15.04 16.07
N GLN A 109 7.69 -15.01 17.00
CA GLN A 109 7.92 -14.77 18.42
C GLN A 109 8.86 -15.84 19.03
N GLU A 110 8.58 -17.12 18.77
CA GLU A 110 9.36 -18.25 19.27
C GLU A 110 10.81 -18.24 18.77
N GLU A 111 11.04 -17.79 17.52
CA GLU A 111 12.39 -17.66 16.95
C GLU A 111 13.02 -16.27 17.23
N GLY A 112 12.38 -15.43 18.06
CA GLY A 112 12.95 -14.18 18.53
C GLY A 112 13.02 -13.07 17.48
N LEU A 113 12.09 -13.03 16.53
CA LEU A 113 12.06 -12.05 15.44
C LEU A 113 10.89 -11.07 15.61
N LYS A 114 11.15 -9.77 15.45
CA LYS A 114 10.11 -8.72 15.44
C LYS A 114 9.26 -8.79 14.17
N LEU A 115 8.09 -8.15 14.21
CA LEU A 115 7.15 -8.12 13.09
C LEU A 115 6.88 -6.70 12.59
N GLN A 116 7.00 -6.53 11.28
CA GLN A 116 6.29 -5.49 10.53
C GLN A 116 5.12 -6.15 9.81
N VAL A 117 3.92 -5.63 9.98
CA VAL A 117 2.72 -6.19 9.34
C VAL A 117 2.16 -5.19 8.34
N ILE A 118 1.74 -5.69 7.18
CA ILE A 118 1.11 -4.87 6.14
C ILE A 118 -0.40 -5.13 6.18
N MET A 119 -1.21 -4.09 6.34
CA MET A 119 -2.65 -4.17 6.15
C MET A 119 -2.94 -4.21 4.66
N SER A 120 -2.94 -5.40 4.08
CA SER A 120 -2.94 -5.62 2.62
C SER A 120 -4.36 -5.60 2.08
N PHE A 121 -4.92 -4.39 1.93
CA PHE A 121 -6.24 -4.11 1.34
C PHE A 121 -6.30 -4.24 -0.19
N HIS A 122 -5.33 -4.95 -0.78
CA HIS A 122 -5.16 -5.11 -2.21
C HIS A 122 -5.04 -6.59 -2.56
N ALA A 123 -5.23 -6.92 -3.83
CA ALA A 123 -4.98 -8.26 -4.34
C ALA A 123 -3.47 -8.53 -4.46
N CYS A 124 -3.07 -9.76 -4.16
CA CYS A 124 -1.78 -10.34 -4.57
C CYS A 124 -1.96 -11.00 -5.95
N GLY A 125 -1.05 -10.76 -6.89
CA GLY A 125 -1.13 -11.32 -8.24
C GLY A 125 -1.28 -10.24 -9.30
N GLY A 126 -0.65 -10.46 -10.46
CA GLY A 126 -0.75 -9.56 -11.62
C GLY A 126 0.33 -8.48 -11.69
N ASN A 127 1.19 -8.36 -10.67
CA ASN A 127 2.39 -7.51 -10.69
C ASN A 127 3.69 -8.35 -10.80
N VAL A 128 4.80 -7.71 -11.17
CA VAL A 128 6.12 -8.36 -11.27
C VAL A 128 6.50 -9.02 -9.95
N GLY A 129 6.67 -10.34 -9.97
CA GLY A 129 7.19 -11.11 -8.84
C GLY A 129 6.12 -11.84 -8.02
N ASP A 130 4.84 -11.68 -8.35
CA ASP A 130 3.77 -12.37 -7.62
C ASP A 130 3.68 -13.85 -8.04
N ALA A 131 3.97 -14.76 -7.10
CA ALA A 131 3.88 -16.21 -7.29
C ALA A 131 2.49 -16.78 -6.96
N VAL A 132 1.63 -15.98 -6.31
CA VAL A 132 0.33 -16.40 -5.76
C VAL A 132 -0.74 -15.39 -6.17
N ASN A 133 -1.96 -15.86 -6.39
CA ASN A 133 -3.13 -15.04 -6.67
C ASN A 133 -4.07 -15.03 -5.44
N ILE A 134 -4.11 -13.92 -4.71
CA ILE A 134 -4.98 -13.70 -3.56
C ILE A 134 -5.83 -12.45 -3.87
N PRO A 135 -7.07 -12.61 -4.33
CA PRO A 135 -7.93 -11.46 -4.61
C PRO A 135 -8.41 -10.77 -3.33
N ILE A 136 -8.95 -9.55 -3.45
CA ILE A 136 -9.79 -8.95 -2.38
C ILE A 136 -11.03 -9.83 -2.11
N PRO A 137 -11.74 -9.67 -0.97
CA PRO A 137 -12.81 -10.59 -0.59
C PRO A 137 -13.89 -10.78 -1.66
N ALA A 138 -14.40 -12.01 -1.80
CA ALA A 138 -15.39 -12.33 -2.83
C ALA A 138 -16.64 -11.44 -2.75
N TRP A 139 -17.17 -11.22 -1.55
CA TRP A 139 -18.35 -10.38 -1.32
C TRP A 139 -18.15 -8.91 -1.71
N VAL A 140 -16.91 -8.40 -1.71
CA VAL A 140 -16.57 -7.07 -2.23
C VAL A 140 -16.60 -7.07 -3.76
N ARG A 141 -16.06 -8.14 -4.36
CA ARG A 141 -16.06 -8.29 -5.82
C ARG A 141 -17.46 -8.46 -6.39
N ASP A 142 -18.36 -9.11 -5.66
CA ASP A 142 -19.78 -9.23 -6.02
C ASP A 142 -20.44 -7.84 -6.13
N VAL A 143 -20.05 -6.87 -5.28
CA VAL A 143 -20.47 -5.46 -5.43
C VAL A 143 -19.93 -4.88 -6.72
N GLY A 144 -18.66 -5.16 -7.06
CA GLY A 144 -18.04 -4.74 -8.30
C GLY A 144 -18.59 -5.40 -9.58
N GLU A 145 -19.24 -6.56 -9.47
CA GLU A 145 -19.99 -7.15 -10.60
C GLU A 145 -21.26 -6.36 -10.89
N ALA A 146 -21.93 -5.86 -9.85
CA ALA A 146 -23.12 -5.01 -9.99
C ALA A 146 -22.76 -3.55 -10.35
N ASP A 147 -21.64 -3.05 -9.83
CA ASP A 147 -21.13 -1.70 -10.07
C ASP A 147 -19.62 -1.71 -10.36
N PRO A 148 -19.20 -1.87 -11.63
CA PRO A 148 -17.79 -1.92 -12.01
C PRO A 148 -17.00 -0.65 -11.69
N ASP A 149 -17.67 0.48 -11.44
CA ASP A 149 -17.03 1.75 -11.11
C ASP A 149 -16.47 1.79 -9.67
N VAL A 150 -16.63 0.74 -8.87
CA VAL A 150 -15.89 0.60 -7.59
C VAL A 150 -14.40 0.34 -7.79
N TYR A 151 -13.96 0.13 -9.02
CA TYR A 151 -12.57 -0.12 -9.39
C TYR A 151 -11.97 1.02 -10.19
N TYR A 152 -10.66 1.22 -10.04
CA TYR A 152 -9.91 2.13 -10.89
C TYR A 152 -10.06 1.78 -12.37
N THR A 153 -10.17 2.81 -13.19
CA THR A 153 -10.57 2.66 -14.60
C THR A 153 -9.70 3.51 -15.50
N SER A 154 -9.18 2.89 -16.56
CA SER A 154 -8.39 3.55 -17.60
C SER A 154 -9.28 4.31 -18.59
N PRO A 155 -8.72 5.21 -19.45
CA PRO A 155 -9.51 5.91 -20.46
C PRO A 155 -10.25 4.97 -21.42
N GLY A 156 -9.69 3.79 -21.68
CA GLY A 156 -10.31 2.74 -22.51
C GLY A 156 -11.38 1.92 -21.80
N GLY A 157 -11.71 2.23 -20.54
CA GLY A 157 -12.72 1.54 -19.74
C GLY A 157 -12.25 0.25 -19.07
N ALA A 158 -10.95 -0.07 -19.13
CA ALA A 158 -10.41 -1.25 -18.48
C ALA A 158 -10.43 -1.08 -16.95
N ARG A 159 -10.96 -2.08 -16.23
CA ARG A 159 -11.13 -2.06 -14.77
C ARG A 159 -9.98 -2.80 -14.09
N ASN A 160 -9.33 -2.18 -13.12
CA ASN A 160 -8.32 -2.83 -12.28
C ASN A 160 -8.96 -3.31 -10.96
N GLN A 161 -9.08 -4.62 -10.80
CA GLN A 161 -9.72 -5.25 -9.63
C GLN A 161 -8.76 -5.50 -8.46
N GLU A 162 -7.53 -4.99 -8.50
CA GLU A 162 -6.56 -5.19 -7.41
C GLU A 162 -6.91 -4.35 -6.18
N TYR A 163 -7.61 -3.23 -6.34
CA TYR A 163 -7.92 -2.28 -5.26
C TYR A 163 -9.19 -1.47 -5.59
N LEU A 164 -9.88 -0.97 -4.56
CA LEU A 164 -11.06 -0.13 -4.72
C LEU A 164 -10.65 1.31 -5.11
N THR A 165 -11.37 1.95 -6.04
CA THR A 165 -11.04 3.35 -6.40
C THR A 165 -11.20 4.30 -5.21
N ILE A 166 -10.34 5.32 -5.12
CA ILE A 166 -10.48 6.42 -4.14
C ILE A 166 -11.85 7.10 -4.26
N GLY A 167 -12.48 7.04 -5.44
CA GLY A 167 -13.83 7.56 -5.66
C GLY A 167 -14.91 6.95 -4.74
N VAL A 168 -14.65 5.78 -4.14
CA VAL A 168 -15.61 5.09 -3.25
C VAL A 168 -15.23 5.12 -1.77
N ASP A 169 -14.21 5.89 -1.37
CA ASP A 169 -13.77 6.03 0.02
C ASP A 169 -14.93 6.30 1.00
N ASP A 170 -15.87 7.17 0.59
CA ASP A 170 -17.05 7.61 1.37
C ASP A 170 -18.39 7.08 0.87
N ARG A 171 -18.39 6.22 -0.15
CA ARG A 171 -19.63 5.75 -0.75
C ARG A 171 -20.08 4.48 0.00
N PRO A 172 -21.28 4.45 0.62
CA PRO A 172 -21.74 3.32 1.45
C PRO A 172 -22.24 2.14 0.59
N LEU A 173 -21.39 1.63 -0.29
CA LEU A 173 -21.72 0.63 -1.32
C LEU A 173 -21.56 -0.81 -0.81
N PHE A 174 -20.77 -1.01 0.24
CA PHE A 174 -20.31 -2.33 0.67
C PHE A 174 -21.15 -2.84 1.84
N HIS A 175 -22.38 -3.26 1.52
CA HIS A 175 -23.40 -3.67 2.51
C HIS A 175 -23.68 -2.58 3.56
N GLY A 176 -23.73 -1.32 3.12
CA GLY A 176 -23.98 -0.15 3.98
C GLY A 176 -22.72 0.49 4.58
N ARG A 177 -21.54 -0.10 4.38
CA ARG A 177 -20.24 0.47 4.78
C ARG A 177 -19.55 1.17 3.60
N THR A 178 -18.75 2.19 3.91
CA THR A 178 -17.82 2.83 2.95
C THR A 178 -16.48 2.08 2.89
N ALA A 179 -15.66 2.30 1.86
CA ALA A 179 -14.35 1.62 1.76
C ALA A 179 -13.44 1.96 2.97
N ILE A 180 -13.40 3.22 3.41
CA ILE A 180 -12.64 3.62 4.61
C ILE A 180 -13.14 2.89 5.86
N GLN A 181 -14.46 2.71 6.02
CA GLN A 181 -15.00 1.93 7.13
C GLN A 181 -14.58 0.46 7.08
N LEU A 182 -14.50 -0.15 5.89
CA LEU A 182 -13.97 -1.52 5.75
C LEU A 182 -12.53 -1.61 6.27
N TYR A 183 -11.69 -0.65 5.89
CA TYR A 183 -10.28 -0.59 6.31
C TYR A 183 -10.15 -0.37 7.82
N ALA A 184 -10.93 0.57 8.37
CA ALA A 184 -10.96 0.86 9.80
C ALA A 184 -11.41 -0.35 10.62
N ASP A 185 -12.54 -0.97 10.28
CA ASP A 185 -13.09 -2.16 10.97
C ASP A 185 -12.08 -3.32 10.94
N PHE A 186 -11.39 -3.52 9.81
CA PHE A 186 -10.35 -4.54 9.69
C PHE A 186 -9.17 -4.29 10.62
N MET A 187 -8.67 -3.05 10.68
CA MET A 187 -7.59 -2.67 11.58
C MET A 187 -8.02 -2.77 13.05
N GLU A 188 -9.26 -2.41 13.39
CA GLU A 188 -9.81 -2.56 14.75
C GLU A 188 -9.82 -4.04 15.16
N SER A 189 -10.37 -4.89 14.31
CA SER A 189 -10.38 -6.34 14.52
C SER A 189 -8.96 -6.91 14.65
N PHE A 190 -8.00 -6.44 13.84
CA PHE A 190 -6.60 -6.82 13.96
C PHE A 190 -6.03 -6.42 15.32
N ARG A 191 -6.23 -5.16 15.75
CA ARG A 191 -5.74 -4.66 17.04
C ARG A 191 -6.26 -5.50 18.19
N GLU A 192 -7.55 -5.80 18.21
CA GLU A 192 -8.18 -6.59 19.28
C GLU A 192 -7.64 -8.03 19.30
N ASN A 193 -7.54 -8.66 18.13
CA ASN A 193 -7.11 -10.06 18.02
C ASN A 193 -5.59 -10.26 18.13
N MET A 194 -4.80 -9.18 18.09
CA MET A 194 -3.34 -9.20 18.24
C MET A 194 -2.86 -8.38 19.44
N ALA A 195 -3.76 -8.02 20.36
CA ALA A 195 -3.45 -7.14 21.50
C ALA A 195 -2.27 -7.64 22.32
N ASP A 196 -2.20 -8.95 22.60
CA ASP A 196 -1.10 -9.58 23.33
C ASP A 196 0.26 -9.42 22.63
N LEU A 197 0.28 -9.45 21.30
CA LEU A 197 1.48 -9.33 20.48
C LEU A 197 1.91 -7.86 20.29
N LEU A 198 0.94 -6.94 20.31
CA LEU A 198 1.18 -5.49 20.32
C LEU A 198 1.73 -5.03 21.67
N GLU A 199 1.10 -5.46 22.77
CA GLU A 199 1.47 -5.11 24.14
C GLU A 199 2.86 -5.64 24.51
N CYS A 200 3.23 -6.82 24.00
CA CYS A 200 4.54 -7.39 24.27
C CYS A 200 5.67 -6.84 23.37
N GLY A 201 5.34 -5.93 22.43
CA GLY A 201 6.31 -5.33 21.52
C GLY A 201 6.83 -6.25 20.41
N LEU A 202 6.15 -7.36 20.11
CA LEU A 202 6.50 -8.22 18.98
C LEU A 202 6.27 -7.49 17.65
N ILE A 203 5.09 -6.90 17.50
CA ILE A 203 4.74 -6.07 16.34
C ILE A 203 5.26 -4.66 16.60
N VAL A 204 6.12 -4.16 15.71
CA VAL A 204 6.78 -2.86 15.86
C VAL A 204 6.33 -1.83 14.82
N ASP A 205 5.68 -2.28 13.77
CA ASP A 205 5.26 -1.44 12.65
C ASP A 205 3.99 -2.00 11.98
N ILE A 206 3.07 -1.09 11.69
CA ILE A 206 1.88 -1.32 10.86
C ILE A 206 2.06 -0.50 9.58
N GLU A 207 2.28 -1.18 8.47
CA GLU A 207 2.23 -0.57 7.14
C GLU A 207 0.79 -0.63 6.62
N VAL A 208 0.20 0.52 6.34
CA VAL A 208 -1.17 0.61 5.86
C VAL A 208 -1.16 0.57 4.33
N GLY A 209 -1.82 -0.42 3.73
CA GLY A 209 -1.94 -0.52 2.28
C GLY A 209 -2.90 0.54 1.74
N LEU A 210 -2.43 1.39 0.83
CA LEU A 210 -3.18 2.56 0.34
C LEU A 210 -3.44 2.52 -1.18
N GLY A 211 -3.42 1.32 -1.76
CA GLY A 211 -3.55 1.14 -3.19
C GLY A 211 -2.97 -0.18 -3.71
N PRO A 212 -2.83 -0.32 -5.03
CA PRO A 212 -2.29 -1.51 -5.68
C PRO A 212 -0.87 -1.83 -5.18
N ALA A 213 -0.60 -3.10 -4.87
CA ALA A 213 0.63 -3.58 -4.20
C ALA A 213 0.93 -2.91 -2.83
N GLY A 214 -0.12 -2.41 -2.16
CA GLY A 214 -0.06 -1.73 -0.87
C GLY A 214 0.49 -0.31 -0.94
N GLU A 215 0.72 0.21 -2.15
CA GLU A 215 1.39 1.49 -2.38
C GLU A 215 0.37 2.61 -2.52
N LEU A 216 0.68 3.79 -1.96
CA LEU A 216 -0.09 5.01 -2.19
C LEU A 216 0.16 5.50 -3.62
N ARG A 217 -0.63 4.98 -4.57
CA ARG A 217 -0.58 5.30 -5.99
C ARG A 217 -1.83 4.81 -6.73
N TYR A 218 -1.96 5.28 -7.96
CA TYR A 218 -2.86 4.70 -8.95
C TYR A 218 -2.24 3.45 -9.63
N PRO A 219 -3.06 2.53 -10.18
CA PRO A 219 -2.61 1.40 -10.99
C PRO A 219 -2.23 1.82 -12.42
N SER A 220 -1.31 2.79 -12.59
CA SER A 220 -1.02 3.40 -13.89
C SER A 220 -0.15 2.57 -14.85
N TYR A 221 0.47 1.49 -14.37
CA TYR A 221 1.33 0.59 -15.15
C TYR A 221 0.95 -0.90 -14.95
N PRO A 222 -0.31 -1.29 -15.19
CA PRO A 222 -0.75 -2.66 -14.93
C PRO A 222 -0.24 -3.60 -16.03
N GLU A 223 0.66 -4.54 -15.69
CA GLU A 223 1.14 -5.57 -16.62
C GLU A 223 0.00 -6.45 -17.14
N SER A 224 -1.00 -6.68 -16.28
CA SER A 224 -2.24 -7.38 -16.61
C SER A 224 -3.04 -6.73 -17.75
N GLN A 225 -2.81 -5.45 -18.05
CA GLN A 225 -3.44 -4.73 -19.17
C GLN A 225 -2.43 -4.39 -20.29
N GLY A 226 -1.28 -5.05 -20.31
CA GLY A 226 -0.31 -4.95 -21.40
C GLY A 226 0.70 -3.80 -21.29
N TRP A 227 0.78 -3.12 -20.14
CA TRP A 227 1.88 -2.20 -19.89
C TRP A 227 3.21 -2.97 -19.83
N ALA A 228 4.26 -2.38 -20.43
CA ALA A 228 5.62 -2.87 -20.33
C ALA A 228 6.59 -1.70 -20.09
N PHE A 229 7.59 -1.92 -19.25
CA PHE A 229 8.62 -0.92 -19.01
C PHE A 229 9.38 -0.58 -20.32
N PRO A 230 9.62 0.71 -20.65
CA PRO A 230 9.43 1.91 -19.82
C PRO A 230 8.23 2.79 -20.25
N GLY A 231 7.09 2.21 -20.63
CA GLY A 231 5.90 2.95 -21.05
C GLY A 231 5.43 4.00 -20.04
N ILE A 232 4.86 5.11 -20.53
CA ILE A 232 4.41 6.23 -19.68
C ILE A 232 3.29 5.88 -18.70
N GLY A 233 2.52 4.82 -18.98
CA GLY A 233 1.34 4.46 -18.20
C GLY A 233 0.08 5.22 -18.64
N GLN A 234 -1.03 5.07 -17.90
CA GLN A 234 -2.26 5.83 -18.12
C GLN A 234 -2.83 6.39 -16.82
N PHE A 235 -3.54 7.52 -16.89
CA PHE A 235 -4.36 8.02 -15.79
C PHE A 235 -5.51 7.04 -15.49
N GLN A 236 -5.81 6.83 -14.21
CA GLN A 236 -6.75 5.80 -13.74
C GLN A 236 -7.94 6.43 -12.99
N CYS A 237 -8.56 7.45 -13.59
CA CYS A 237 -9.62 8.26 -12.98
C CYS A 237 -10.92 8.29 -13.78
N TYR A 238 -11.17 7.27 -14.61
CA TYR A 238 -12.33 7.21 -15.51
C TYR A 238 -13.47 6.34 -14.95
N ASP A 239 -13.44 6.04 -13.65
CA ASP A 239 -14.62 5.50 -12.98
C ASP A 239 -15.62 6.63 -12.73
N LYS A 240 -16.92 6.30 -12.74
CA LYS A 240 -17.97 7.32 -12.65
C LYS A 240 -17.84 8.23 -11.41
N TYR A 241 -17.26 7.73 -10.32
CA TYR A 241 -17.15 8.48 -9.06
C TYR A 241 -16.07 9.55 -9.14
N LEU A 242 -14.89 9.22 -9.68
CA LEU A 242 -13.83 10.19 -9.93
C LEU A 242 -14.18 11.15 -11.08
N GLU A 243 -14.92 10.70 -12.09
CA GLU A 243 -15.46 11.59 -13.13
C GLU A 243 -16.45 12.62 -12.57
N GLU A 244 -17.35 12.19 -11.68
CA GLU A 244 -18.30 13.07 -10.98
C GLU A 244 -17.56 14.11 -10.13
N ASP A 245 -16.56 13.66 -9.35
CA ASP A 245 -15.72 14.51 -8.50
C ASP A 245 -14.94 15.55 -9.33
N PHE A 246 -14.29 15.12 -10.42
CA PHE A 246 -13.57 16.03 -11.32
C PHE A 246 -14.51 17.07 -11.94
N ARG A 247 -15.69 16.65 -12.42
CA ARG A 247 -16.67 17.57 -13.03
C ARG A 247 -17.15 18.62 -12.02
N ALA A 248 -17.38 18.22 -10.77
CA ALA A 248 -17.73 19.14 -9.70
C ALA A 248 -16.59 20.13 -9.43
N ALA A 249 -15.36 19.65 -9.26
CA ALA A 249 -14.18 20.48 -9.03
C ALA A 249 -13.93 21.48 -10.17
N ALA A 250 -14.08 21.04 -11.42
CA ALA A 250 -13.94 21.88 -12.60
C ALA A 250 -15.04 22.96 -12.67
N THR A 251 -16.28 22.61 -12.34
CA THR A 251 -17.40 23.56 -12.26
C THR A 251 -17.16 24.61 -11.18
N ASP A 252 -16.71 24.21 -10.01
CA ASP A 252 -16.39 25.11 -8.89
C ASP A 252 -15.21 26.05 -9.20
N ALA A 253 -14.28 25.60 -10.04
CA ALA A 253 -13.19 26.42 -10.58
C ALA A 253 -13.64 27.39 -11.69
N GLY A 254 -14.92 27.39 -12.08
CA GLY A 254 -15.47 28.24 -13.14
C GLY A 254 -15.27 27.68 -14.56
N HIS A 255 -14.91 26.41 -14.68
CA HIS A 255 -14.61 25.73 -15.94
C HIS A 255 -15.46 24.45 -16.13
N PRO A 256 -16.80 24.55 -16.19
CA PRO A 256 -17.67 23.39 -16.37
C PRO A 256 -17.44 22.66 -17.71
N GLU A 257 -16.75 23.28 -18.66
CA GLU A 257 -16.35 22.69 -19.94
C GLU A 257 -15.11 21.79 -19.87
N TRP A 258 -14.40 21.74 -18.72
CA TRP A 258 -13.22 20.90 -18.60
C TRP A 258 -13.60 19.43 -18.37
N GLU A 259 -13.08 18.59 -19.26
CA GLU A 259 -13.16 17.13 -19.19
C GLU A 259 -11.81 16.51 -18.83
N LEU A 260 -11.80 15.23 -18.45
CA LEU A 260 -10.57 14.45 -18.23
C LEU A 260 -9.70 14.40 -19.50
N PRO A 261 -8.37 14.16 -19.39
CA PRO A 261 -7.47 14.20 -20.54
C PRO A 261 -7.73 13.10 -21.58
N ASP A 262 -8.03 13.48 -22.82
CA ASP A 262 -8.22 12.58 -23.97
C ASP A 262 -6.98 12.48 -24.89
N ASP A 263 -5.90 13.17 -24.52
CA ASP A 263 -4.70 13.37 -25.35
C ASP A 263 -3.39 12.87 -24.69
N ALA A 264 -3.54 12.01 -23.68
CA ALA A 264 -2.45 11.45 -22.87
C ALA A 264 -1.81 10.16 -23.40
N GLY A 265 -2.33 9.62 -24.52
CA GLY A 265 -1.80 8.41 -25.16
C GLY A 265 -2.14 7.10 -24.44
N GLU A 266 -1.43 6.05 -24.81
CA GLU A 266 -1.59 4.68 -24.33
C GLU A 266 -0.47 4.25 -23.38
N TYR A 267 -0.66 3.13 -22.68
CA TYR A 267 0.26 2.63 -21.65
C TYR A 267 1.75 2.62 -22.05
N ASN A 268 2.05 2.27 -23.31
CA ASN A 268 3.40 2.00 -23.81
C ASN A 268 4.00 3.11 -24.66
N ASP A 269 3.33 4.25 -24.80
CA ASP A 269 3.85 5.40 -25.55
C ASP A 269 5.06 6.02 -24.85
N ALA A 270 5.87 6.79 -25.58
CA ALA A 270 6.83 7.71 -24.99
C ALA A 270 6.18 9.08 -24.75
N PRO A 271 6.70 9.92 -23.84
CA PRO A 271 6.12 11.24 -23.55
C PRO A 271 5.95 12.11 -24.82
N ASP A 272 6.95 12.09 -25.71
CA ASP A 272 6.98 12.90 -26.92
C ASP A 272 6.02 12.40 -28.02
N ASP A 273 5.45 11.20 -27.87
CA ASP A 273 4.41 10.67 -28.76
C ASP A 273 3.01 11.22 -28.44
N THR A 274 2.87 11.93 -27.30
CA THR A 274 1.58 12.39 -26.79
C THR A 274 1.50 13.91 -26.74
N ARG A 275 0.31 14.47 -27.01
CA ARG A 275 0.10 15.90 -26.83
C ARG A 275 0.15 16.31 -25.36
N PHE A 276 -0.30 15.43 -24.46
CA PHE A 276 -0.31 15.76 -23.04
C PHE A 276 1.08 15.90 -22.45
N PHE A 277 2.05 15.03 -22.79
CA PHE A 277 3.36 14.97 -22.13
C PHE A 277 4.55 15.48 -22.95
N THR A 278 4.38 15.82 -24.23
CA THR A 278 5.49 16.23 -25.11
C THR A 278 6.32 17.38 -24.54
N ALA A 279 7.66 17.26 -24.65
CA ALA A 279 8.61 18.24 -24.14
C ALA A 279 8.71 19.52 -24.99
N ASP A 280 8.30 19.47 -26.25
CA ASP A 280 8.47 20.57 -27.21
C ASP A 280 7.40 21.66 -26.99
N GLY A 281 7.74 22.62 -26.14
CA GLY A 281 6.85 23.67 -25.66
C GLY A 281 6.35 24.64 -26.74
N ALA A 282 5.05 24.52 -27.05
CA ALA A 282 4.04 25.59 -27.12
C ALA A 282 2.69 24.88 -27.41
N GLY A 283 2.13 24.20 -26.41
CA GLY A 283 0.88 23.46 -26.58
C GLY A 283 0.76 22.12 -25.84
N ALA A 284 1.79 21.70 -25.09
CA ALA A 284 1.72 20.49 -24.27
C ALA A 284 0.66 20.66 -23.17
N THR A 285 -0.30 19.74 -23.12
CA THR A 285 -1.50 19.93 -22.30
C THR A 285 -1.16 20.02 -20.81
N TYR A 286 -0.16 19.28 -20.31
CA TYR A 286 0.26 19.35 -18.90
C TYR A 286 0.75 20.74 -18.45
N LEU A 287 1.19 21.60 -19.39
CA LEU A 287 1.61 22.98 -19.12
C LEU A 287 0.49 24.01 -19.34
N THR A 288 -0.70 23.59 -19.75
CA THR A 288 -1.86 24.47 -19.83
C THR A 288 -2.48 24.67 -18.44
N GLU A 289 -3.39 25.64 -18.32
CA GLU A 289 -4.17 25.81 -17.10
C GLU A 289 -5.02 24.58 -16.77
N LYS A 290 -5.78 24.06 -17.75
CA LYS A 290 -6.56 22.82 -17.63
C LYS A 290 -5.69 21.63 -17.20
N GLY A 291 -4.53 21.44 -17.85
CA GLY A 291 -3.65 20.31 -17.52
C GLY A 291 -3.03 20.41 -16.13
N ARG A 292 -2.60 21.61 -15.69
CA ARG A 292 -2.15 21.82 -14.31
C ARG A 292 -3.28 21.58 -13.31
N PHE A 293 -4.47 22.10 -13.58
CA PHE A 293 -5.64 21.87 -12.74
C PHE A 293 -5.92 20.38 -12.59
N PHE A 294 -5.97 19.64 -13.69
CA PHE A 294 -6.17 18.19 -13.68
C PHE A 294 -5.08 17.46 -12.88
N LEU A 295 -3.79 17.77 -13.09
CA LEU A 295 -2.69 17.12 -12.37
C LEU A 295 -2.72 17.45 -10.86
N THR A 296 -3.09 18.69 -10.51
CA THR A 296 -3.28 19.10 -9.12
C THR A 296 -4.43 18.35 -8.49
N TRP A 297 -5.59 18.26 -9.15
CA TRP A 297 -6.73 17.48 -8.68
C TRP A 297 -6.34 16.01 -8.49
N TYR A 298 -5.79 15.37 -9.52
CA TYR A 298 -5.46 13.95 -9.51
C TYR A 298 -4.44 13.59 -8.43
N SER A 299 -3.41 14.42 -8.23
CA SER A 299 -2.43 14.20 -7.15
C SER A 299 -3.00 14.50 -5.77
N SER A 300 -3.87 15.50 -5.63
CA SER A 300 -4.50 15.84 -4.33
C SER A 300 -5.44 14.73 -3.87
N LYS A 301 -6.22 14.11 -4.77
CA LYS A 301 -7.07 12.96 -4.43
C LYS A 301 -6.27 11.82 -3.77
N LEU A 302 -5.06 11.58 -4.26
CA LEU A 302 -4.17 10.56 -3.69
C LEU A 302 -3.64 10.98 -2.31
N ILE A 303 -3.28 12.24 -2.11
CA ILE A 303 -2.84 12.76 -0.81
C ILE A 303 -3.97 12.65 0.22
N ASP A 304 -5.17 13.12 -0.15
CA ASP A 304 -6.34 13.09 0.72
C ASP A 304 -6.76 11.66 1.08
N HIS A 305 -6.69 10.72 0.13
CA HIS A 305 -6.91 9.29 0.41
C HIS A 305 -5.97 8.76 1.48
N GLY A 306 -4.66 9.03 1.31
CA GLY A 306 -3.64 8.62 2.27
C GLY A 306 -3.89 9.22 3.65
N ASP A 307 -4.13 10.53 3.71
CA ASP A 307 -4.38 11.27 4.96
C ASP A 307 -5.53 10.65 5.76
N ARG A 308 -6.67 10.41 5.09
CA ARG A 308 -7.89 9.94 5.73
C ARG A 308 -7.81 8.50 6.24
N ILE A 309 -7.21 7.60 5.47
CA ILE A 309 -7.02 6.21 5.92
C ILE A 309 -5.98 6.15 7.04
N LEU A 310 -4.92 6.96 6.97
CA LEU A 310 -3.91 7.03 8.02
C LEU A 310 -4.45 7.66 9.30
N ASP A 311 -5.41 8.59 9.21
CA ASP A 311 -6.14 9.11 10.38
C ASP A 311 -6.95 8.00 11.07
N GLU A 312 -7.65 7.15 10.31
CA GLU A 312 -8.32 5.97 10.88
C GLU A 312 -7.31 4.99 11.49
N ALA A 313 -6.20 4.69 10.82
CA ALA A 313 -5.15 3.85 11.38
C ALA A 313 -4.59 4.41 12.69
N ASN A 314 -4.36 5.73 12.75
CA ASN A 314 -3.91 6.41 13.96
C ASN A 314 -4.94 6.32 15.08
N ARG A 315 -6.23 6.51 14.78
CA ARG A 315 -7.31 6.33 15.75
C ARG A 315 -7.33 4.90 16.29
N VAL A 316 -7.21 3.91 15.40
CA VAL A 316 -7.24 2.49 15.76
C VAL A 316 -6.05 2.12 16.62
N PHE A 317 -4.81 2.46 16.23
CA PHE A 317 -3.60 2.03 16.95
C PHE A 317 -3.14 3.01 18.04
N LEU A 318 -3.96 4.00 18.40
CA LEU A 318 -3.64 4.94 19.46
C LEU A 318 -3.35 4.21 20.78
N GLY A 319 -2.20 4.54 21.37
CA GLY A 319 -1.72 3.93 22.62
C GLY A 319 -0.94 2.62 22.46
N CYS A 320 -0.86 2.06 21.25
CA CYS A 320 0.04 0.94 20.95
C CYS A 320 1.46 1.47 20.67
N THR A 321 2.48 0.74 21.12
CA THR A 321 3.90 1.08 20.87
C THR A 321 4.33 0.59 19.49
N VAL A 322 3.69 1.09 18.44
CA VAL A 322 3.95 0.75 17.03
C VAL A 322 4.18 2.01 16.21
N LYS A 323 4.89 1.86 15.08
CA LYS A 323 4.96 2.89 14.05
C LYS A 323 3.88 2.66 13.00
N LEU A 324 3.29 3.73 12.50
CA LEU A 324 2.46 3.68 11.31
C LEU A 324 3.31 4.08 10.10
N ALA A 325 3.15 3.35 9.01
CA ALA A 325 3.87 3.58 7.78
C ALA A 325 2.96 3.52 6.56
N ALA A 326 3.34 4.25 5.54
CA ALA A 326 2.76 4.19 4.20
C ALA A 326 3.86 3.88 3.19
N LYS A 327 3.53 3.12 2.15
CA LYS A 327 4.48 2.75 1.10
C LYS A 327 4.28 3.63 -0.11
N VAL A 328 5.36 4.25 -0.59
CA VAL A 328 5.36 5.09 -1.80
C VAL A 328 6.29 4.47 -2.83
N ARG A 329 5.85 4.36 -4.08
CA ARG A 329 6.75 3.93 -5.16
C ARG A 329 7.50 5.11 -5.74
N LEU A 330 8.81 4.94 -5.90
CA LEU A 330 9.61 5.86 -6.69
C LEU A 330 9.61 5.42 -8.16
N ALA A 331 8.80 6.08 -9.00
CA ALA A 331 8.90 5.92 -10.45
C ALA A 331 10.10 6.73 -10.96
N LEU A 332 11.27 6.09 -11.08
CA LEU A 332 12.41 6.70 -11.75
C LEU A 332 12.16 6.71 -13.25
N THR A 333 11.79 7.87 -13.80
CA THR A 333 11.74 8.04 -15.25
C THR A 333 13.14 7.84 -15.86
N SER A 334 13.20 7.26 -17.06
CA SER A 334 14.45 7.01 -17.78
C SER A 334 15.31 8.28 -17.96
N ALA A 335 14.69 9.46 -17.97
CA ALA A 335 15.35 10.76 -17.99
C ALA A 335 16.15 11.04 -16.72
N ALA A 336 15.61 10.74 -15.53
CA ALA A 336 16.30 10.91 -14.25
C ALA A 336 17.52 9.97 -14.15
N ILE A 337 17.37 8.71 -14.60
CA ILE A 337 18.46 7.74 -14.64
C ILE A 337 19.55 8.16 -15.65
N LYS A 338 19.18 8.61 -16.86
CA LYS A 338 20.15 9.13 -17.85
C LYS A 338 20.90 10.37 -17.32
N LYS A 339 20.23 11.25 -16.58
CA LYS A 339 20.83 12.47 -15.99
C LYS A 339 21.75 12.13 -14.80
N MET A 340 21.38 11.17 -13.95
CA MET A 340 22.24 10.66 -12.87
C MET A 340 23.47 9.93 -13.39
N LEU A 341 23.32 9.10 -14.44
CA LEU A 341 24.43 8.38 -15.06
C LEU A 341 25.39 9.31 -15.82
N LYS A 342 24.89 10.40 -16.42
CA LYS A 342 25.75 11.46 -17.00
C LYS A 342 26.55 12.20 -15.92
N LYS A 343 25.96 12.49 -14.76
CA LYS A 343 26.65 13.17 -13.64
C LYS A 343 27.71 12.30 -12.94
N ARG A 344 27.69 10.98 -13.10
CA ARG A 344 28.75 10.08 -12.59
C ARG A 344 29.92 9.88 -13.56
N ARG A 345 29.82 10.42 -14.79
CA ARG A 345 30.86 10.34 -15.84
C ARG A 345 31.56 11.67 -16.10
N ALA A 346 31.27 12.70 -15.31
CA ALA A 346 32.01 13.96 -15.23
C ALA A 346 32.50 14.09 -13.79
#